data_AF-X1R0D0-F1
#
_entry.id   AF-X1R0D0-F1
#
_cell.length_a   1.000
_cell.length_b   1.000
_cell.length_c   1.000
_cell.angle_alpha   90.00
_cell.angle_beta   90.00
_cell.angle_gamma   90.00
#
_symmetry.space_group_name_H-M   'P 1'
#
loop_
_entity.id
_entity.type
_entity.pdbx_description
1 polymer ?
#
loop_
_entity_poly.entity_id
_entity_poly.type
_entity_poly.pdbx_seq_one_letter_code
_entity_poly.pdbx_strand_id
1 'polypeptide(L)'
;MIDNFNTARKILRTSGSKINIIAVNGCCYGRQKQTYEYKSKGDYYKYCGQKFWEFISGEPNLYTEIIQPLGYKAKEKNEEFLISYSHIINKFTNQFTNEYCKDSGEIDWEKLVKFNSAQIE
;
A
#
# COMPACT_ATOMS: atom_id res chain seq x y z
N MET A 1 -1.30 5.41 -16.52
CA MET A 1 -2.33 6.33 -15.95
C MET A 1 -3.02 7.14 -17.05
N ILE A 2 -2.31 8.00 -17.79
CA ILE A 2 -2.91 8.83 -18.86
C ILE A 2 -3.66 7.97 -19.89
N ASP A 3 -3.05 6.86 -20.33
CA ASP A 3 -3.68 5.96 -21.30
C ASP A 3 -4.95 5.30 -20.75
N ASN A 4 -4.99 5.01 -19.46
CA ASN A 4 -6.17 4.46 -18.79
C ASN A 4 -7.31 5.49 -18.79
N PHE A 5 -7.02 6.76 -18.47
CA PHE A 5 -8.01 7.85 -18.54
C PHE A 5 -8.52 8.07 -19.97
N ASN A 6 -7.63 8.06 -20.95
CA ASN A 6 -7.99 8.17 -22.37
C ASN A 6 -8.88 7.01 -22.82
N THR A 7 -8.54 5.78 -22.42
CA THR A 7 -9.30 4.58 -22.75
C THR A 7 -10.69 4.61 -22.12
N ALA A 8 -10.79 4.96 -20.83
CA ALA A 8 -12.07 5.10 -20.14
C ALA A 8 -12.97 6.14 -20.82
N ARG A 9 -12.44 7.34 -21.10
CA ARG A 9 -13.18 8.39 -21.85
C ARG A 9 -13.69 7.90 -23.19
N LYS A 10 -12.84 7.19 -23.96
CA LYS A 10 -13.21 6.64 -25.26
C LYS A 10 -14.38 5.68 -25.11
N ILE A 11 -14.29 4.72 -24.17
CA ILE A 11 -15.33 3.72 -23.91
C ILE A 11 -16.66 4.42 -23.55
N LEU A 12 -16.63 5.37 -22.62
CA LEU A 12 -17.82 6.07 -22.12
C LEU A 12 -18.50 6.94 -23.19
N ARG A 13 -17.72 7.54 -24.07
CA ARG A 13 -18.24 8.28 -25.23
C ARG A 13 -18.91 7.34 -26.24
N THR A 14 -18.31 6.17 -26.47
CA THR A 14 -18.85 5.20 -27.45
C THR A 14 -20.00 4.35 -26.93
N SER A 15 -20.15 4.22 -25.60
CA SER A 15 -21.24 3.44 -25.00
C SER A 15 -22.59 4.16 -25.01
N GLY A 16 -22.65 5.42 -25.46
CA GLY A 16 -23.87 6.24 -25.41
C GLY A 16 -24.22 6.76 -24.02
N SER A 17 -23.35 6.57 -23.03
CA SER A 17 -23.56 7.11 -21.69
C SER A 17 -23.50 8.65 -21.74
N LYS A 18 -24.53 9.32 -21.21
CA LYS A 18 -24.58 10.80 -21.10
C LYS A 18 -23.92 11.30 -19.80
N ILE A 19 -23.03 10.49 -19.22
CA ILE A 19 -22.40 10.79 -17.94
C ILE A 19 -21.19 11.68 -18.20
N ASN A 20 -21.16 12.85 -17.55
CA ASN A 20 -19.98 13.70 -17.56
C ASN A 20 -18.97 13.17 -16.56
N ILE A 21 -17.74 12.89 -17.01
CA ILE A 21 -16.70 12.26 -16.20
C ILE A 21 -15.43 13.10 -16.32
N ILE A 22 -14.88 13.45 -15.17
CA ILE A 22 -13.65 14.23 -15.04
C ILE A 22 -12.58 13.31 -14.45
N ALA A 23 -11.43 13.22 -15.13
CA ALA A 23 -10.30 12.45 -14.62
C ALA A 23 -9.57 13.23 -13.53
N VAL A 24 -9.38 12.61 -12.36
CA VAL A 24 -8.67 13.20 -11.23
C VAL A 24 -7.61 12.23 -10.72
N ASN A 25 -6.37 12.72 -10.59
CA ASN A 25 -5.29 12.08 -9.86
C ASN A 25 -5.22 12.70 -8.46
N GLY A 26 -5.73 11.96 -7.48
CA GLY A 26 -5.74 12.35 -6.07
C GLY A 26 -4.42 12.03 -5.37
N CYS A 27 -3.78 13.05 -4.79
CA CYS A 27 -2.60 12.91 -3.96
C CYS A 27 -2.95 13.26 -2.51
N CYS A 28 -2.95 12.27 -1.61
CA CYS A 28 -3.34 12.46 -0.21
C CYS A 28 -2.53 13.53 0.53
N TYR A 29 -1.27 13.71 0.14
CA TYR A 29 -0.32 14.62 0.78
C TYR A 29 0.42 15.49 -0.23
N GLY A 30 1.04 16.56 0.28
CA GLY A 30 1.78 17.54 -0.49
C GLY A 30 0.97 18.80 -0.80
N ARG A 31 1.64 19.79 -1.38
CA ARG A 31 1.06 21.08 -1.77
C ARG A 31 1.30 21.33 -3.24
N GLN A 32 0.34 21.95 -3.91
CA GLN A 32 0.48 22.33 -5.31
C GLN A 32 -0.17 23.69 -5.53
N LYS A 33 0.43 24.50 -6.41
CA LYS A 33 -0.21 25.75 -6.85
C LYS A 33 -1.36 25.42 -7.80
N GLN A 34 -2.43 26.20 -7.75
CA GLN A 34 -3.61 26.04 -8.59
C GLN A 34 -3.26 26.01 -10.09
N THR A 35 -2.26 26.80 -10.52
CA THR A 35 -1.76 26.83 -11.90
C THR A 35 -1.24 25.49 -12.42
N TYR A 36 -0.93 24.55 -11.53
CA TYR A 36 -0.44 23.22 -11.88
C TYR A 36 -1.48 22.11 -11.66
N GLU A 37 -2.71 22.43 -11.24
CA GLU A 37 -3.77 21.43 -11.03
C GLU A 37 -4.18 20.76 -12.32
N TYR A 38 -4.52 21.54 -13.33
CA TYR A 38 -4.91 20.97 -14.61
C TYR A 38 -3.68 20.52 -15.41
N LYS A 39 -3.67 19.24 -15.78
CA LYS A 39 -2.65 18.63 -16.63
C LYS A 39 -3.22 18.49 -18.03
N SER A 40 -2.91 19.47 -18.86
CA SER A 40 -3.28 19.46 -20.29
C SER A 40 -2.79 18.19 -20.99
N LYS A 41 -1.57 17.74 -20.66
CA LYS A 41 -1.06 16.43 -21.10
C LYS A 41 -1.80 15.31 -20.36
N GLY A 42 -2.80 14.75 -21.03
CA GLY A 42 -3.66 13.69 -20.51
C GLY A 42 -5.01 14.15 -19.99
N ASP A 43 -5.31 15.46 -20.07
CA ASP A 43 -6.61 16.06 -19.74
C ASP A 43 -7.14 15.58 -18.38
N TYR A 44 -6.43 15.89 -17.30
CA TYR A 44 -6.84 15.46 -15.96
C TYR A 44 -6.46 16.50 -14.91
N TYR A 45 -7.13 16.47 -13.76
CA TYR A 45 -6.76 17.29 -12.62
C TYR A 45 -5.86 16.51 -11.67
N LYS A 46 -4.82 17.16 -11.15
CA LYS A 46 -4.03 16.66 -10.03
C LYS A 46 -4.35 17.48 -8.79
N TYR A 47 -5.06 16.89 -7.84
CA TYR A 47 -5.37 17.52 -6.55
C TYR A 47 -4.47 16.95 -5.46
N CYS A 48 -3.91 17.82 -4.62
CA CYS A 48 -2.97 17.44 -3.57
C CYS A 48 -3.42 17.95 -2.21
N GLY A 49 -3.24 17.14 -1.16
CA GLY A 49 -3.47 17.55 0.23
C GLY A 49 -4.91 17.99 0.47
N GLN A 50 -5.08 19.12 1.15
CA GLN A 50 -6.39 19.71 1.48
C GLN A 50 -7.36 19.69 0.30
N LYS A 51 -6.93 20.11 -0.90
CA LYS A 51 -7.79 20.18 -2.08
C LYS A 51 -8.35 18.83 -2.50
N PHE A 52 -7.54 17.77 -2.39
CA PHE A 52 -8.00 16.42 -2.73
C PHE A 52 -9.00 15.91 -1.73
N TRP A 53 -8.70 16.07 -0.43
CA TRP A 53 -9.60 15.62 0.64
C TRP A 53 -10.93 16.36 0.60
N GLU A 54 -10.90 17.69 0.50
CA GLU A 54 -12.09 18.52 0.33
C GLU A 54 -12.90 18.13 -0.92
N PHE A 55 -12.23 17.84 -2.05
CA PHE A 55 -12.90 17.43 -3.28
C PHE A 55 -13.72 16.14 -3.13
N ILE A 56 -13.21 15.15 -2.39
CA ILE A 56 -13.90 13.85 -2.25
C ILE A 56 -14.88 13.80 -1.07
N SER A 57 -14.74 14.66 -0.07
CA SER A 57 -15.57 14.64 1.14
C SER A 57 -16.54 15.82 1.26
N GLY A 58 -16.26 16.95 0.62
CA GLY A 58 -16.92 18.22 0.90
C GLY A 58 -16.40 18.93 2.16
N GLU A 59 -15.45 18.33 2.89
CA GLU A 59 -14.96 18.82 4.18
C GLU A 59 -13.54 19.39 4.07
N PRO A 60 -13.34 20.72 4.21
CA PRO A 60 -12.04 21.38 4.00
C PRO A 60 -10.97 20.96 5.00
N ASN A 61 -11.37 20.55 6.20
CA ASN A 61 -10.47 20.21 7.30
C ASN A 61 -10.17 18.71 7.37
N LEU A 62 -10.77 17.89 6.49
CA LEU A 62 -10.60 16.44 6.57
C LEU A 62 -9.13 16.00 6.52
N TYR A 63 -8.29 16.71 5.76
CA TYR A 63 -6.86 16.38 5.63
C TYR A 63 -6.08 16.42 6.95
N THR A 64 -6.54 17.16 7.96
CA THR A 64 -5.99 17.15 9.32
C THR A 64 -6.75 16.21 10.24
N GLU A 65 -8.08 16.18 10.12
CA GLU A 65 -8.96 15.37 10.96
C GLU A 65 -8.72 13.86 10.80
N ILE A 66 -8.28 13.40 9.63
CA ILE A 66 -7.96 11.97 9.42
C ILE A 66 -6.69 11.51 10.14
N ILE A 67 -5.79 12.42 10.54
CA ILE A 67 -4.48 12.05 11.09
C ILE A 67 -4.64 11.39 12.47
N GLN A 68 -5.49 11.94 13.33
CA GLN A 68 -5.72 11.40 14.67
C GLN A 68 -6.30 9.97 14.65
N PRO A 69 -7.42 9.66 13.94
CA PRO A 69 -7.95 8.31 13.88
C PRO A 69 -7.01 7.34 13.15
N LEU A 70 -6.27 7.78 12.14
CA LEU A 70 -5.21 6.96 11.51
C LEU A 70 -4.12 6.61 12.52
N GLY A 71 -3.68 7.57 13.35
CA GLY A 71 -2.67 7.34 14.38
C GLY A 71 -3.06 6.28 15.40
N TYR A 72 -4.26 6.39 15.99
CA TYR A 72 -4.74 5.42 16.98
C TYR A 72 -4.94 4.02 16.38
N LYS A 73 -5.65 3.92 15.27
CA LYS A 73 -5.91 2.61 14.62
C LYS A 73 -4.63 1.97 14.08
N ALA A 74 -3.69 2.78 13.57
CA ALA A 74 -2.38 2.26 13.16
C ALA A 74 -1.61 1.69 14.35
N LYS A 75 -1.67 2.33 15.52
CA LYS A 75 -1.04 1.79 16.73
C LYS A 75 -1.65 0.44 17.13
N GLU A 76 -2.97 0.34 17.22
CA GLU A 76 -3.66 -0.92 17.53
C GLU A 76 -3.27 -2.04 16.56
N LYS A 77 -3.26 -1.76 15.26
CA LYS A 77 -2.88 -2.75 14.24
C LYS A 77 -1.39 -3.11 14.28
N ASN A 78 -0.53 -2.16 14.62
CA ASN A 78 0.90 -2.44 14.81
C ASN A 78 1.12 -3.33 16.04
N GLU A 79 0.40 -3.11 17.13
CA GLU A 79 0.47 -3.96 18.32
C GLU A 79 -0.01 -5.39 18.03
N GLU A 80 -1.15 -5.55 17.36
CA GLU A 80 -1.64 -6.86 16.88
C GLU A 80 -0.62 -7.55 15.96
N PHE A 81 -0.02 -6.80 15.03
CA PHE A 81 0.99 -7.30 14.12
C PHE A 81 2.25 -7.76 14.87
N LEU A 82 2.76 -6.98 15.82
CA LEU A 82 3.96 -7.32 16.58
C LEU A 82 3.76 -8.58 17.42
N ILE A 83 2.58 -8.77 18.02
CA ILE A 83 2.23 -10.00 18.73
C ILE A 83 2.27 -11.18 17.75
N SER A 84 1.55 -11.08 16.63
CA SER A 84 1.50 -12.14 15.61
C SER A 84 2.88 -12.45 15.03
N TYR A 85 3.70 -11.43 14.80
CA TYR A 85 5.07 -11.55 14.31
C TYR A 85 5.95 -12.29 15.32
N SER A 86 5.87 -11.95 16.61
CA SER A 86 6.64 -12.64 17.66
C SER A 86 6.26 -14.12 17.77
N HIS A 87 4.98 -14.47 17.59
CA HIS A 87 4.56 -15.87 17.54
C HIS A 87 5.21 -16.63 16.38
N ILE A 88 5.27 -16.02 15.20
CA ILE A 88 5.89 -16.63 14.01
C ILE A 88 7.40 -16.79 14.21
N ILE A 89 8.07 -15.78 14.76
CA ILE A 89 9.51 -15.87 15.11
C ILE A 89 9.74 -17.03 16.07
N ASN A 90 9.00 -17.10 17.18
CA ASN A 90 9.17 -18.18 18.16
C ASN A 90 8.91 -19.57 17.56
N LYS A 91 7.88 -19.69 16.72
CA LYS A 91 7.55 -20.93 16.03
C LYS A 91 8.69 -21.36 15.09
N PHE A 92 9.19 -20.45 14.26
CA PHE A 92 10.28 -20.76 13.35
C PHE A 92 11.61 -20.99 14.06
N THR A 93 11.90 -20.26 15.14
CA THR A 93 13.06 -20.55 15.99
C THR A 93 12.97 -21.95 16.57
N ASN A 94 11.81 -22.35 17.11
CA ASN A 94 11.64 -23.69 17.67
C ASN A 94 11.80 -24.78 16.60
N GLN A 95 11.14 -24.62 15.44
CA GLN A 95 11.29 -25.55 14.32
C GLN A 95 12.75 -25.62 13.84
N PHE A 96 13.40 -24.47 13.69
CA PHE A 96 14.80 -24.41 13.28
C PHE A 96 15.73 -25.10 14.28
N THR A 97 15.55 -24.86 15.57
CA THR A 97 16.34 -25.50 16.62
C THR A 97 16.16 -27.01 16.62
N ASN A 98 14.92 -27.51 16.51
CA ASN A 98 14.68 -28.95 16.51
C ASN A 98 15.18 -29.64 15.23
N GLU A 99 15.13 -28.95 14.09
CA GLU A 99 15.47 -29.56 12.80
C GLU A 99 16.93 -29.35 12.39
N TYR A 100 17.55 -28.23 12.74
CA TYR A 100 18.85 -27.81 12.21
C TYR A 100 19.89 -27.46 13.28
N CYS A 101 19.61 -27.69 14.57
CA CYS A 101 20.64 -27.65 15.61
C CYS A 101 20.91 -29.05 16.18
N LYS A 102 22.12 -29.25 16.70
CA LYS A 102 22.54 -30.46 17.42
C LYS A 102 22.13 -30.38 18.89
N ASP A 103 22.18 -31.50 19.61
CA ASP A 103 21.86 -31.57 21.05
C ASP A 103 22.74 -30.63 21.91
N SER A 104 23.96 -30.36 21.45
CA SER A 104 24.89 -29.41 22.08
C SER A 104 24.55 -27.93 21.83
N GLY A 105 23.56 -27.65 20.98
CA GLY A 105 23.02 -26.31 20.73
C GLY A 105 23.62 -25.58 19.53
N GLU A 106 24.71 -26.06 18.95
CA GLU A 106 25.23 -25.50 17.69
C GLU A 106 24.41 -25.91 16.47
N ILE A 107 24.49 -25.09 15.42
CA ILE A 107 23.82 -25.35 14.14
C ILE A 107 24.50 -26.53 13.42
N ASP A 108 23.70 -27.46 12.92
CA ASP A 108 24.10 -28.49 11.96
C ASP A 108 24.12 -27.89 10.54
N TRP A 109 25.24 -27.23 10.23
CA TRP A 109 25.44 -26.58 8.93
C TRP A 109 25.36 -27.54 7.75
N GLU A 110 25.83 -28.78 7.91
CA GLU A 110 25.79 -29.76 6.82
C GLU A 110 24.35 -30.11 6.46
N LYS A 111 23.51 -30.37 7.47
CA LYS A 111 22.09 -30.64 7.28
C LYS A 111 21.36 -29.45 6.66
N LEU A 112 21.60 -28.24 7.17
CA LEU A 112 20.96 -27.02 6.67
C LEU A 112 21.32 -26.71 5.21
N VAL A 113 22.60 -26.82 4.84
CA VAL A 113 23.06 -26.58 3.47
C VAL A 113 22.52 -27.64 2.51
N LYS A 114 22.47 -28.91 2.92
CA LYS A 114 21.83 -29.97 2.12
C LYS A 114 20.35 -29.67 1.88
N PHE A 115 19.60 -29.27 2.92
CA PHE A 115 18.20 -28.89 2.75
C PHE A 115 18.00 -27.74 1.76
N ASN A 116 18.86 -26.72 1.80
CA ASN A 116 18.72 -25.55 0.92
C ASN A 116 19.15 -25.82 -0.53
N SER A 117 20.14 -26.68 -0.74
CA SER A 117 20.91 -26.70 -1.99
C SER A 117 21.13 -28.08 -2.61
N ALA A 118 20.73 -29.18 -1.96
CA ALA A 118 20.85 -30.50 -2.58
C ALA A 118 19.91 -30.64 -3.79
N GLN A 119 20.27 -31.53 -4.72
CA GLN A 119 19.34 -31.93 -5.77
C GLN A 119 18.07 -32.50 -5.16
N ILE A 120 16.92 -32.10 -5.71
CA ILE A 120 15.63 -32.69 -5.38
C ILE A 120 15.53 -34.01 -6.15
N GLU A 121 15.36 -35.12 -5.42
CA GLU A 121 14.95 -36.41 -6.01
C GLU A 121 13.45 -36.43 -6.34
#